data_AF-A0A4Q3HL28-F1
#
_entry.id   AF-A0A4Q3HL28-F1
#
_cell.length_a   1.000
_cell.length_b   1.000
_cell.length_c   1.000
_cell.angle_alpha   90.00
_cell.angle_beta   90.00
_cell.angle_gamma   90.00
#
_symmetry.space_group_name_H-M   'P 1'
#
loop_
_entity.id
_entity.type
_entity.pdbx_description
1 polymer ?
#
loop_
_entity_poly.entity_id
_entity_poly.type
_entity_poly.pdbx_seq_one_letter_code
_entity_poly.pdbx_strand_id
1 'polypeptide(L)'
;MWHFKYPLAGGETYTYVEKDADGNIVLSEERNYISIATTRPETMLGDGAVAVHPSDERYAPIIGKLCEIPVGPKEHRRLIPIIADEYPEPDFGSGAVKITGAHDFNDYQVAKRNKIPLYRLMDTTASMRDDGDAYSVYAAKALEIAKSGELPGEADIDEINLVPEEYRGLDRMVARKKIIETINAEGLAVTVKDSEGNDIPYVEAKKIMQPFGDRSGVVIEPMLTDQWFADAKTLAEPAIASVREGRTNFVPKNWEKTYFDWMENIEPWCISRQLWWGHQIPAWYGPDGQCFVEKSEEEALDAAIQHYLAHEGPWKAWVQEKLENFKPGEILIRDEDVLDTWFSSALWPFSTLGWPDKTPELERYYPTSVLVTG
;
A
#
# COMPACT_ATOMS: atom_id res chain seq x y z
N MET A 1 13.75 -10.06 13.30
CA MET A 1 14.04 -8.97 12.37
C MET A 1 15.46 -9.15 11.89
N TRP A 2 15.69 -9.15 10.58
CA TRP A 2 17.03 -9.32 9.99
C TRP A 2 17.71 -7.96 9.89
N HIS A 3 19.02 -7.93 10.09
CA HIS A 3 19.85 -6.73 9.92
C HIS A 3 20.80 -6.91 8.74
N PHE A 4 20.61 -6.09 7.70
CA PHE A 4 21.41 -6.14 6.49
C PHE A 4 22.23 -4.86 6.31
N LYS A 5 23.39 -5.00 5.68
CA LYS A 5 24.29 -3.92 5.31
C LYS A 5 23.88 -3.45 3.92
N TYR A 6 23.57 -2.18 3.77
CA TYR A 6 23.41 -1.50 2.49
C TYR A 6 24.69 -0.71 2.25
N PRO A 7 25.63 -1.21 1.42
CA PRO A 7 26.91 -0.55 1.19
C PRO A 7 26.71 0.87 0.64
N LEU A 8 27.48 1.84 1.12
CA LEU A 8 27.46 3.19 0.59
C LEU A 8 28.12 3.21 -0.79
N ALA A 9 27.51 3.90 -1.73
CA ALA A 9 28.04 4.06 -3.09
C ALA A 9 29.32 4.91 -3.08
N GLY A 10 30.16 4.76 -4.11
CA GLY A 10 31.31 5.64 -4.32
C GLY A 10 32.46 5.49 -3.31
N GLY A 11 32.45 4.45 -2.48
CA GLY A 11 33.47 4.24 -1.45
C GLY A 11 33.32 5.17 -0.24
N GLU A 12 32.15 5.78 -0.08
CA GLU A 12 31.82 6.67 1.02
C GLU A 12 31.90 5.95 2.38
N THR A 13 32.46 6.63 3.38
CA THR A 13 32.44 6.18 4.77
C THR A 13 31.89 7.27 5.69
N TYR A 14 31.48 6.86 6.89
CA TYR A 14 31.08 7.78 7.96
C TYR A 14 31.40 7.16 9.32
N THR A 15 31.60 8.01 10.32
CA THR A 15 31.74 7.57 11.71
C THR A 15 30.36 7.37 12.30
N TYR A 16 30.01 6.11 12.57
CA TYR A 16 28.80 5.74 13.26
C TYR A 16 29.06 5.74 14.78
N VAL A 17 28.24 6.48 15.52
CA VAL A 17 28.42 6.69 16.97
C VAL A 17 27.13 6.37 17.71
N GLU A 18 27.10 5.31 18.51
CA GLU A 18 25.99 5.04 19.42
C GLU A 18 26.27 5.67 20.78
N LYS A 19 25.24 6.29 21.36
CA LYS A 19 25.28 6.88 22.69
C LYS A 19 24.27 6.17 23.59
N ASP A 20 24.59 6.02 24.86
CA ASP A 20 23.62 5.61 25.88
C ASP A 20 22.66 6.77 26.25
N ALA A 21 21.73 6.49 27.16
CA ALA A 21 20.75 7.49 27.63
C ALA A 21 21.39 8.70 28.34
N ASP A 22 22.61 8.56 28.85
CA ASP A 22 23.37 9.62 29.51
C ASP A 22 24.25 10.41 28.51
N GLY A 23 24.22 10.03 27.23
CA GLY A 23 24.98 10.66 26.15
C GLY A 23 26.42 10.16 26.02
N ASN A 24 26.81 9.11 26.75
CA ASN A 24 28.15 8.53 26.64
C ASN A 24 28.25 7.67 25.39
N ILE A 25 29.37 7.78 24.67
CA ILE A 25 29.64 6.96 23.50
C ILE A 25 29.85 5.50 23.93
N VAL A 26 28.99 4.60 23.48
CA VAL A 26 29.07 3.15 23.74
C VAL A 26 29.67 2.38 22.55
N LEU A 27 29.54 2.91 21.34
CA LEU A 27 30.13 2.37 20.12
C LEU A 27 30.56 3.53 19.22
N SER A 28 31.76 3.42 18.64
CA SER A 28 32.23 4.31 17.59
C SER A 28 32.99 3.49 16.57
N GLU A 29 32.51 3.45 15.33
CA GLU A 29 33.16 2.73 14.26
C GLU A 29 33.03 3.45 12.92
N GLU A 30 34.03 3.29 12.06
CA GLU A 30 33.95 3.77 10.69
C GLU A 30 33.21 2.73 9.83
N ARG A 31 32.07 3.13 9.25
CA ARG A 31 31.24 2.27 8.40
C ARG A 31 31.28 2.74 6.96
N ASN A 32 31.28 1.77 6.05
CA ASN A 32 31.03 1.95 4.62
C ASN A 32 29.63 1.45 4.22
N TYR A 33 28.71 1.30 5.17
CA TYR A 33 27.35 0.81 4.96
C TYR A 33 26.37 1.44 5.95
N ILE A 34 25.09 1.51 5.59
CA ILE A 34 23.98 1.74 6.51
C ILE A 34 23.32 0.41 6.87
N SER A 35 23.01 0.20 8.15
CA SER A 35 22.32 -1.01 8.60
C SER A 35 20.81 -0.81 8.51
N ILE A 36 20.12 -1.77 7.92
CA ILE A 36 18.66 -1.77 7.83
C ILE A 36 18.10 -2.99 8.54
N ALA A 37 17.17 -2.74 9.46
CA ALA A 37 16.41 -3.77 10.13
C ALA A 37 15.09 -4.01 9.38
N THR A 38 14.81 -5.26 8.96
CA THR A 38 13.60 -5.59 8.21
C THR A 38 13.03 -6.95 8.59
N THR A 39 11.71 -7.09 8.44
CA THR A 39 10.96 -8.33 8.65
C THR A 39 10.47 -8.94 7.33
N ARG A 40 10.63 -8.22 6.22
CA ARG A 40 10.23 -8.63 4.87
C ARG A 40 11.38 -8.47 3.86
N PRO A 41 12.44 -9.31 3.94
CA PRO A 41 13.58 -9.22 3.04
C PRO A 41 13.23 -9.28 1.54
N GLU A 42 12.18 -10.01 1.17
CA GLU A 42 11.70 -10.12 -0.20
C GLU A 42 11.23 -8.79 -0.81
N THR A 43 10.80 -7.85 0.04
CA THR A 43 10.36 -6.53 -0.41
C THR A 43 11.53 -5.58 -0.70
N MET A 44 12.75 -5.92 -0.27
CA MET A 44 13.95 -5.08 -0.50
C MET A 44 14.24 -4.84 -1.98
N LEU A 45 13.82 -5.75 -2.86
CA LEU A 45 13.94 -5.61 -4.32
C LEU A 45 13.26 -4.35 -4.85
N GLY A 46 12.21 -3.89 -4.18
CA GLY A 46 11.40 -2.72 -4.52
C GLY A 46 11.73 -1.49 -3.69
N ASP A 47 12.81 -1.51 -2.91
CA ASP A 47 13.22 -0.34 -2.14
C ASP A 47 13.45 0.84 -3.10
N GLY A 48 12.86 1.98 -2.78
CA GLY A 48 13.06 3.22 -3.51
C GLY A 48 13.98 4.20 -2.78
N ALA A 49 14.10 4.08 -1.46
CA ALA A 49 14.99 4.85 -0.61
C ALA A 49 15.26 4.15 0.72
N VAL A 50 16.22 4.65 1.47
CA VAL A 50 16.36 4.43 2.92
C VAL A 50 16.00 5.73 3.62
N ALA A 51 15.13 5.69 4.62
CA ALA A 51 14.77 6.84 5.44
C ALA A 51 15.43 6.77 6.82
N VAL A 52 15.92 7.91 7.30
CA VAL A 52 16.44 8.11 8.66
C VAL A 52 15.78 9.34 9.28
N HIS A 53 15.67 9.36 10.61
CA HIS A 53 15.08 10.51 11.30
C HIS A 53 16.00 11.75 11.20
N PRO A 54 15.49 12.97 10.93
CA PRO A 54 16.31 14.18 10.84
C PRO A 54 17.11 14.49 12.11
N SER A 55 16.60 14.10 13.29
CA SER A 55 17.28 14.30 14.56
C SER A 55 18.28 13.19 14.92
N ASP A 56 18.40 12.15 14.10
CA ASP A 56 19.33 11.05 14.35
C ASP A 56 20.74 11.42 13.88
N GLU A 57 21.54 11.91 14.82
CA GLU A 57 22.92 12.36 14.59
C GLU A 57 23.81 11.27 13.96
N ARG A 58 23.48 9.99 14.14
CA ARG A 58 24.25 8.84 13.62
C ARG A 58 24.31 8.85 12.10
N TYR A 59 23.23 9.27 11.46
CA TYR A 59 23.05 9.19 10.00
C TYR A 59 23.11 10.54 9.30
N ALA A 60 23.15 11.65 10.04
CA ALA A 60 23.27 12.99 9.48
C ALA A 60 24.37 13.15 8.39
N PRO A 61 25.57 12.55 8.52
CA PRO A 61 26.63 12.67 7.50
C PRO A 61 26.35 11.96 6.17
N ILE A 62 25.35 11.07 6.11
CA ILE A 62 25.06 10.24 4.93
C ILE A 62 23.70 10.53 4.31
N ILE A 63 22.93 11.47 4.86
CA ILE A 63 21.71 11.99 4.21
C ILE A 63 22.09 12.61 2.86
N GLY A 64 21.35 12.25 1.81
CA GLY A 64 21.60 12.65 0.42
C GLY A 64 22.63 11.79 -0.31
N LYS A 65 23.32 10.86 0.37
CA LYS A 65 24.18 9.87 -0.28
C LYS A 65 23.35 8.72 -0.85
N LEU A 66 23.98 7.91 -1.71
CA LEU A 66 23.40 6.70 -2.27
C LEU A 66 23.93 5.46 -1.53
N CYS A 67 23.09 4.45 -1.38
CA CYS A 67 23.49 3.12 -0.95
C CYS A 67 23.00 2.05 -1.93
N GLU A 68 23.74 0.96 -2.01
CA GLU A 68 23.41 -0.22 -2.81
C GLU A 68 22.44 -1.13 -2.05
N ILE A 69 21.38 -1.57 -2.73
CA ILE A 69 20.49 -2.61 -2.19
C ILE A 69 21.26 -3.94 -2.17
N PRO A 70 21.30 -4.69 -1.05
CA PRO A 70 22.16 -5.87 -0.92
C PRO A 70 21.58 -7.13 -1.60
N VAL A 71 20.70 -6.98 -2.58
CA VAL A 71 20.02 -8.08 -3.29
C VAL A 71 19.99 -7.87 -4.79
N GLY A 72 19.96 -8.97 -5.53
CA GLY A 72 20.01 -9.00 -6.99
C GLY A 72 21.44 -9.11 -7.56
N PRO A 73 21.57 -9.28 -8.89
CA PRO A 73 22.85 -9.47 -9.58
C PRO A 73 23.81 -8.30 -9.34
N LYS A 74 25.02 -8.58 -8.84
CA LYS A 74 26.02 -7.58 -8.44
C LYS A 74 26.32 -6.54 -9.50
N GLU A 75 26.36 -6.95 -10.76
CA GLU A 75 26.67 -6.11 -11.91
C GLU A 75 25.59 -5.06 -12.19
N HIS A 76 24.38 -5.29 -11.68
CA HIS A 76 23.18 -4.48 -11.96
C HIS A 76 22.47 -4.01 -10.69
N ARG A 77 23.13 -4.06 -9.53
CA ARG A 77 22.51 -3.65 -8.29
C ARG A 77 22.08 -2.20 -8.32
N ARG A 78 20.91 -1.98 -7.74
CA ARG A 78 20.30 -0.66 -7.66
C ARG A 78 20.96 0.16 -6.57
N LEU A 79 21.19 1.42 -6.88
CA LEU A 79 21.50 2.46 -5.91
C LEU A 79 20.21 3.21 -5.57
N ILE A 80 20.00 3.45 -4.28
CA ILE A 80 18.87 4.21 -3.75
C ILE A 80 19.36 5.32 -2.82
N PRO A 81 18.65 6.46 -2.75
CA PRO A 81 19.00 7.57 -1.87
C PRO A 81 18.73 7.26 -0.40
N ILE A 82 19.56 7.85 0.46
CA ILE A 82 19.31 7.99 1.89
C ILE A 82 18.64 9.35 2.11
N ILE A 83 17.42 9.35 2.64
CA ILE A 83 16.60 10.55 2.84
C ILE A 83 16.31 10.79 4.32
N ALA A 84 15.97 12.03 4.66
CA ALA A 84 15.48 12.39 5.98
C ALA A 84 13.95 12.36 6.00
N ASP A 85 13.35 11.72 7.01
CA ASP A 85 11.89 11.66 7.19
C ASP A 85 11.55 11.43 8.67
N GLU A 86 10.43 11.95 9.18
CA GLU A 86 10.05 11.81 10.60
C GLU A 86 9.47 10.43 10.96
N TYR A 87 9.18 9.57 9.97
CA TYR A 87 8.59 8.24 10.22
C TYR A 87 9.53 7.24 10.93
N PRO A 88 10.82 7.11 10.55
CA PRO A 88 11.76 6.25 11.28
C PRO A 88 11.88 6.65 12.76
N GLU A 89 11.70 5.68 13.65
CA GLU A 89 11.98 5.84 15.07
C GLU A 89 13.47 5.56 15.33
N PRO A 90 14.27 6.52 15.84
CA PRO A 90 15.72 6.33 16.04
C PRO A 90 16.07 5.10 16.90
N ASP A 91 15.26 4.79 17.90
CA ASP A 91 15.51 3.69 18.84
C ASP A 91 14.97 2.33 18.37
N PHE A 92 14.30 2.28 17.20
CA PHE A 92 13.73 1.04 16.66
C PHE A 92 14.67 0.38 15.66
N GLY A 93 15.10 -0.86 15.95
CA GLY A 93 15.96 -1.62 15.04
C GLY A 93 17.31 -0.95 14.88
N SER A 94 17.62 -0.46 13.68
CA SER A 94 18.82 0.35 13.42
C SER A 94 18.57 1.86 13.45
N GLY A 95 17.31 2.32 13.58
CA GLY A 95 16.92 3.72 13.37
C GLY A 95 16.84 4.16 11.90
N ALA A 96 17.10 3.23 10.96
CA ALA A 96 17.00 3.43 9.53
C ALA A 96 16.02 2.42 8.92
N VAL A 97 15.13 2.89 8.05
CA VAL A 97 14.02 2.10 7.51
C VAL A 97 14.13 2.04 5.98
N LYS A 98 14.03 0.84 5.41
CA LYS A 98 13.85 0.68 3.96
C LYS A 98 12.46 1.17 3.54
N ILE A 99 12.37 1.93 2.46
CA ILE A 99 11.09 2.43 1.95
C ILE A 99 10.69 1.64 0.71
N THR A 100 9.74 0.71 0.89
CA THR A 100 9.14 -0.07 -0.21
C THR A 100 7.68 0.34 -0.41
N GLY A 101 7.46 1.52 -0.98
CA GLY A 101 6.14 2.18 -0.97
C GLY A 101 4.97 1.41 -1.60
N ALA A 102 5.22 0.43 -2.48
CA ALA A 102 4.14 -0.37 -3.07
C ALA A 102 3.68 -1.55 -2.20
N HIS A 103 4.35 -1.83 -1.07
CA HIS A 103 4.17 -3.07 -0.29
C HIS A 103 3.92 -2.84 1.19
N ASP A 104 3.86 -1.60 1.67
CA ASP A 104 3.56 -1.25 3.05
C ASP A 104 2.86 0.11 3.13
N PHE A 105 1.86 0.24 3.99
CA PHE A 105 1.04 1.46 4.10
C PHE A 105 1.83 2.67 4.61
N ASN A 106 2.74 2.46 5.55
CA ASN A 106 3.55 3.55 6.08
C ASN A 106 4.64 3.94 5.07
N ASP A 107 5.29 2.96 4.46
CA ASP A 107 6.26 3.20 3.39
C ASP A 107 5.60 3.92 2.20
N TYR A 108 4.34 3.61 1.88
CA TYR A 108 3.57 4.30 0.84
C TYR A 108 3.45 5.80 1.14
N GLN A 109 3.13 6.16 2.38
CA GLN A 109 3.03 7.57 2.77
C GLN A 109 4.40 8.25 2.70
N VAL A 110 5.47 7.57 3.11
CA VAL A 110 6.86 8.09 3.00
C VAL A 110 7.21 8.31 1.53
N ALA A 111 6.89 7.34 0.69
CA ALA A 111 7.17 7.39 -0.73
C ALA A 111 6.40 8.52 -1.42
N LYS A 112 5.10 8.68 -1.16
CA LYS A 112 4.29 9.76 -1.74
C LYS A 112 4.84 11.14 -1.39
N ARG A 113 5.14 11.42 -0.11
CA ARG A 113 5.61 12.75 0.30
C ARG A 113 7.04 13.07 -0.16
N ASN A 114 7.88 12.05 -0.36
CA ASN A 114 9.25 12.18 -0.86
C ASN A 114 9.39 11.92 -2.36
N LYS A 115 8.28 11.75 -3.09
CA LYS A 115 8.25 11.47 -4.55
C LYS A 115 9.08 10.24 -4.95
N ILE A 116 9.03 9.18 -4.13
CA ILE A 116 9.71 7.92 -4.40
C ILE A 116 8.81 7.03 -5.27
N PRO A 117 9.31 6.41 -6.35
CA PRO A 117 8.54 5.50 -7.17
C PRO A 117 8.03 4.27 -6.41
N LEU A 118 6.82 3.83 -6.74
CA LEU A 118 6.13 2.71 -6.10
C LEU A 118 6.29 1.43 -6.92
N TYR A 119 7.40 0.71 -6.75
CA TYR A 119 7.68 -0.50 -7.52
C TYR A 119 6.92 -1.73 -6.99
N ARG A 120 5.89 -2.16 -7.73
CA ARG A 120 5.17 -3.39 -7.42
C ARG A 120 6.01 -4.61 -7.80
N LEU A 121 6.18 -5.53 -6.85
CA LEU A 121 7.04 -6.73 -6.95
C LEU A 121 6.25 -8.03 -7.03
N MET A 122 5.00 -8.01 -6.58
CA MET A 122 4.16 -9.20 -6.44
C MET A 122 2.92 -9.08 -7.32
N ASP A 123 2.42 -10.23 -7.75
CA ASP A 123 1.13 -10.36 -8.40
C ASP A 123 -0.02 -10.53 -7.38
N THR A 124 -1.24 -10.74 -7.88
CA THR A 124 -2.46 -10.91 -7.08
C THR A 124 -2.50 -12.20 -6.25
N THR A 125 -1.55 -13.12 -6.49
CA THR A 125 -1.38 -14.37 -5.72
C THR A 125 -0.23 -14.29 -4.73
N ALA A 126 0.41 -13.12 -4.62
CA ALA A 126 1.59 -12.88 -3.80
C ALA A 126 2.81 -13.73 -4.24
N SER A 127 2.87 -14.04 -5.53
CA SER A 127 4.07 -14.52 -6.20
C SER A 127 4.87 -13.34 -6.75
N MET A 128 6.19 -13.47 -6.80
CA MET A 128 7.06 -12.46 -7.39
C MET A 128 6.74 -12.35 -8.89
N ARG A 129 6.51 -11.12 -9.38
CA ARG A 129 6.17 -10.83 -10.77
C ARG A 129 7.14 -11.47 -11.76
N ASP A 130 6.61 -12.06 -12.83
CA ASP A 130 7.39 -12.71 -13.88
C ASP A 130 7.35 -12.00 -15.24
N ASP A 131 6.65 -10.87 -15.33
CA ASP A 131 6.44 -10.07 -16.53
C ASP A 131 7.59 -9.08 -16.82
N GLY A 132 7.55 -8.47 -18.01
CA GLY A 132 8.46 -7.42 -18.44
C GLY A 132 9.85 -7.90 -18.90
N ASP A 133 10.66 -6.94 -19.34
CA ASP A 133 12.05 -7.12 -19.78
C ASP A 133 12.99 -7.62 -18.67
N ALA A 134 14.25 -7.91 -19.02
CA ALA A 134 15.29 -8.33 -18.09
C ALA A 134 15.52 -7.30 -16.96
N TYR A 135 15.89 -7.79 -15.78
CA TYR A 135 16.15 -6.99 -14.58
C TYR A 135 17.14 -5.86 -14.84
N SER A 136 18.20 -6.11 -15.61
CA SER A 136 19.24 -5.12 -15.93
C SER A 136 18.69 -3.89 -16.65
N VAL A 137 17.66 -4.05 -17.48
CA VAL A 137 16.99 -2.94 -18.19
C VAL A 137 16.24 -2.08 -17.19
N TYR A 138 15.44 -2.70 -16.32
CA TYR A 138 14.64 -1.97 -15.34
C TYR A 138 15.45 -1.39 -14.20
N ALA A 139 16.51 -2.06 -13.75
CA ALA A 139 17.45 -1.53 -12.77
C ALA A 139 18.13 -0.26 -13.28
N ALA A 140 18.53 -0.22 -14.55
CA ALA A 140 19.07 0.99 -15.19
C ALA A 140 18.01 2.11 -15.26
N LYS A 141 16.77 1.81 -15.67
CA LYS A 141 15.66 2.79 -15.67
C LYS A 141 15.39 3.35 -14.27
N ALA A 142 15.32 2.49 -13.25
CA ALA A 142 15.10 2.91 -11.87
C ALA A 142 16.22 3.82 -11.34
N LEU A 143 17.48 3.56 -11.74
CA LEU A 143 18.61 4.43 -11.40
C LEU A 143 18.49 5.82 -12.07
N GLU A 144 18.06 5.87 -13.33
CA GLU A 144 17.85 7.15 -14.02
C GLU A 144 16.72 7.95 -13.37
N ILE A 145 15.62 7.30 -12.96
CA ILE A 145 14.53 7.95 -12.20
C ILE A 145 15.04 8.51 -10.87
N ALA A 146 15.82 7.73 -10.13
CA ALA A 146 16.39 8.19 -8.85
C ALA A 146 17.34 9.39 -9.02
N LYS A 147 18.05 9.48 -10.15
CA LYS A 147 18.96 10.60 -10.46
C LYS A 147 18.24 11.84 -11.00
N SER A 148 17.19 11.66 -11.79
CA SER A 148 16.45 12.78 -12.38
C SER A 148 15.68 13.57 -11.31
N GLY A 149 15.22 12.90 -10.26
CA GLY A 149 14.34 13.48 -9.24
C GLY A 149 12.93 13.76 -9.75
N GLU A 150 12.63 13.36 -11.00
CA GLU A 150 11.31 13.43 -11.61
C GLU A 150 10.60 12.09 -11.39
N LEU A 151 9.38 12.15 -10.86
CA LEU A 151 8.55 10.97 -10.65
C LEU A 151 7.74 10.69 -11.93
N PRO A 152 7.95 9.55 -12.62
CA PRO A 152 7.15 9.17 -13.79
C PRO A 152 5.69 8.93 -13.44
N GLY A 153 4.85 8.74 -14.46
CA GLY A 153 3.46 8.36 -14.26
C GLY A 153 3.33 7.00 -13.55
N GLU A 154 2.24 6.78 -12.83
CA GLU A 154 2.02 5.54 -12.07
C GLU A 154 2.00 4.30 -12.99
N ALA A 155 1.44 4.41 -14.20
CA ALA A 155 1.47 3.37 -15.22
C ALA A 155 2.91 3.04 -15.68
N ASP A 156 3.73 4.07 -15.93
CA ASP A 156 5.13 3.87 -16.34
C ASP A 156 5.95 3.17 -15.24
N ILE A 157 5.64 3.45 -13.97
CA ILE A 157 6.30 2.82 -12.82
C ILE A 157 5.84 1.36 -12.67
N ASP A 158 4.56 1.06 -12.87
CA ASP A 158 4.04 -0.31 -12.74
C ASP A 158 4.62 -1.25 -13.81
N GLU A 159 4.97 -0.75 -15.00
CA GLU A 159 5.70 -1.51 -16.02
C GLU A 159 7.12 -1.93 -15.59
N ILE A 160 7.70 -1.28 -14.58
CA ILE A 160 9.07 -1.55 -14.13
C ILE A 160 9.06 -2.73 -13.16
N ASN A 161 9.35 -3.93 -13.67
CA ASN A 161 9.53 -5.12 -12.85
C ASN A 161 10.97 -5.24 -12.32
N LEU A 162 11.17 -4.96 -11.03
CA LEU A 162 12.47 -5.03 -10.34
C LEU A 162 12.74 -6.36 -9.66
N VAL A 163 12.04 -7.43 -10.06
CA VAL A 163 12.32 -8.80 -9.62
C VAL A 163 13.38 -9.43 -10.53
N PRO A 164 14.56 -9.81 -10.00
CA PRO A 164 15.57 -10.57 -10.73
C PRO A 164 15.04 -11.91 -11.22
N GLU A 165 15.58 -12.36 -12.35
CA GLU A 165 15.12 -13.56 -13.09
C GLU A 165 15.04 -14.81 -12.20
N GLU A 166 15.97 -14.97 -11.26
CA GLU A 166 16.02 -16.12 -10.34
C GLU A 166 14.90 -16.18 -9.30
N TYR A 167 14.19 -15.06 -9.08
CA TYR A 167 13.07 -14.94 -8.15
C TYR A 167 11.71 -14.86 -8.84
N ARG A 168 11.65 -14.62 -10.15
CA ARG A 168 10.40 -14.50 -10.91
C ARG A 168 9.55 -15.75 -10.78
N GLY A 169 8.25 -15.57 -10.55
CA GLY A 169 7.26 -16.63 -10.39
C GLY A 169 7.34 -17.41 -9.08
N LEU A 170 8.28 -17.10 -8.18
CA LEU A 170 8.35 -17.74 -6.87
C LEU A 170 7.29 -17.15 -5.93
N ASP A 171 6.71 -18.00 -5.06
CA ASP A 171 5.98 -17.50 -3.90
C ASP A 171 6.90 -16.62 -3.02
N ARG A 172 6.35 -15.54 -2.47
CA ARG A 172 7.10 -14.56 -1.68
C ARG A 172 7.90 -15.17 -0.51
N MET A 173 7.42 -16.24 0.12
CA MET A 173 8.13 -16.87 1.25
C MET A 173 9.31 -17.71 0.75
N VAL A 174 9.19 -18.31 -0.43
CA VAL A 174 10.30 -18.99 -1.12
C VAL A 174 11.35 -17.98 -1.56
N ALA A 175 10.92 -16.85 -2.16
CA ALA A 175 11.81 -15.76 -2.54
C ALA A 175 12.53 -15.18 -1.31
N ARG A 176 11.81 -14.91 -0.21
CA ARG A 176 12.37 -14.44 1.06
C ARG A 176 13.52 -15.33 1.53
N LYS A 177 13.32 -16.64 1.55
CA LYS A 177 14.35 -17.58 2.01
C LYS A 177 15.60 -17.50 1.14
N LYS A 178 15.45 -17.54 -0.19
CA LYS A 178 16.59 -17.43 -1.12
C LYS A 178 17.32 -16.11 -0.98
N ILE A 179 16.59 -15.00 -0.85
CA ILE A 179 17.16 -13.67 -0.68
C ILE A 179 18.02 -13.59 0.59
N ILE A 180 17.54 -14.12 1.71
CA ILE A 180 18.32 -14.18 2.95
C ILE A 180 19.60 -15.01 2.75
N GLU A 181 19.50 -16.16 2.09
CA GLU A 181 20.65 -17.03 1.80
C GLU A 181 21.70 -16.31 0.94
N THR A 182 21.27 -15.61 -0.12
CA THR A 182 22.14 -14.81 -1.00
C THR A 182 22.84 -13.69 -0.23
N ILE A 183 22.09 -12.88 0.55
CA ILE A 183 22.67 -11.80 1.36
C ILE A 183 23.73 -12.33 2.33
N ASN A 184 23.44 -13.45 2.98
CA ASN A 184 24.36 -14.09 3.93
C ASN A 184 25.62 -14.62 3.24
N ALA A 185 25.46 -15.30 2.09
CA ALA A 185 26.58 -15.84 1.31
C ALA A 185 27.54 -14.74 0.84
N GLU A 186 27.02 -13.52 0.67
CA GLU A 186 27.80 -12.36 0.28
C GLU A 186 28.42 -11.57 1.44
N GLY A 187 28.15 -11.95 2.69
CA GLY A 187 28.66 -11.25 3.88
C GLY A 187 27.99 -9.89 4.13
N LEU A 188 26.83 -9.65 3.50
CA LEU A 188 26.05 -8.42 3.64
C LEU A 188 25.04 -8.47 4.79
N ALA A 189 25.01 -9.54 5.58
CA ALA A 189 24.39 -9.51 6.89
C ALA A 189 25.25 -8.75 7.90
N VAL A 190 24.60 -8.00 8.80
CA VAL A 190 25.23 -7.60 10.06
C VAL A 190 25.43 -8.87 10.87
N THR A 191 26.59 -9.03 11.51
CA THR A 191 26.95 -10.25 12.24
C THR A 191 27.17 -9.97 13.71
N VAL A 192 26.81 -10.94 14.54
CA VAL A 192 27.11 -10.97 15.98
C VAL A 192 27.88 -12.25 16.31
N LYS A 193 28.55 -12.26 17.46
CA LYS A 193 29.23 -13.47 17.97
C LYS A 193 28.21 -14.40 18.62
N ASP A 194 28.23 -15.67 18.22
CA ASP A 194 27.49 -16.72 18.94
C ASP A 194 28.21 -17.12 20.25
N SER A 195 27.64 -18.10 20.97
CA SER A 195 28.23 -18.61 22.23
C SER A 195 29.60 -19.26 22.07
N GLU A 196 29.99 -19.61 20.84
CA GLU A 196 31.25 -20.26 20.49
C GLU A 196 32.27 -19.27 19.89
N GLY A 197 31.88 -18.00 19.67
CA GLY A 197 32.72 -16.95 19.11
C GLY A 197 32.72 -16.89 17.57
N ASN A 198 31.82 -17.62 16.90
CA ASN A 198 31.65 -17.55 15.45
C ASN A 198 30.79 -16.34 15.07
N ASP A 199 31.08 -15.73 13.91
CA ASP A 199 30.22 -14.68 13.35
C ASP A 199 28.99 -15.31 12.71
N ILE A 200 27.81 -14.97 13.24
CA ILE A 200 26.52 -15.39 12.70
C ILE A 200 25.69 -14.18 12.28
N PRO A 201 24.82 -14.28 11.25
CA PRO A 201 23.89 -13.21 10.91
C PRO A 201 23.05 -12.76 12.10
N TYR A 202 23.01 -11.46 12.34
CA TYR A 202 22.23 -10.87 13.41
C TYR A 202 20.75 -10.86 13.04
N VAL A 203 19.98 -11.63 13.82
CA VAL A 203 18.53 -11.70 13.71
C VAL A 203 17.93 -11.41 15.07
N GLU A 204 17.32 -10.24 15.23
CA GLU A 204 16.66 -9.84 16.46
C GLU A 204 15.38 -10.66 16.67
N ALA A 205 15.27 -11.35 17.80
CA ALA A 205 14.08 -12.08 18.19
C ALA A 205 13.00 -11.13 18.71
N LYS A 206 12.32 -10.44 17.79
CA LYS A 206 11.23 -9.50 18.10
C LYS A 206 9.88 -10.06 17.67
N LYS A 207 8.88 -9.96 18.55
CA LYS A 207 7.49 -10.29 18.19
C LYS A 207 6.94 -9.18 17.31
N ILE A 208 6.54 -9.54 16.09
CA ILE A 208 6.00 -8.61 15.09
C ILE A 208 4.51 -8.87 14.94
N MET A 209 3.72 -7.80 14.86
CA MET A 209 2.30 -7.89 14.54
C MET A 209 2.16 -8.11 13.03
N GLN A 210 1.57 -9.23 12.65
CA GLN A 210 1.32 -9.58 11.25
C GLN A 210 -0.20 -9.60 11.02
N PRO A 211 -0.72 -8.87 10.03
CA PRO A 211 -2.14 -8.90 9.71
C PRO A 211 -2.49 -10.20 8.97
N PHE A 212 -3.62 -10.80 9.34
CA PHE A 212 -4.18 -11.99 8.71
C PHE A 212 -5.61 -11.72 8.26
N GLY A 213 -6.02 -12.32 7.15
CA GLY A 213 -7.40 -12.29 6.70
C GLY A 213 -8.29 -13.01 7.71
N ASP A 214 -9.29 -12.33 8.25
CA ASP A 214 -10.21 -12.85 9.27
C ASP A 214 -10.90 -14.17 8.83
N ARG A 215 -11.15 -14.33 7.53
CA ARG A 215 -11.80 -15.53 6.96
C ARG A 215 -10.84 -16.66 6.62
N SER A 216 -9.68 -16.35 6.05
CA SER A 216 -8.76 -17.35 5.49
C SER A 216 -7.61 -17.72 6.44
N GLY A 217 -7.28 -16.85 7.40
CA GLY A 217 -6.08 -16.97 8.23
C GLY A 217 -4.77 -16.81 7.45
N VAL A 218 -4.82 -16.33 6.20
CA VAL A 218 -3.64 -16.07 5.37
C VAL A 218 -3.14 -14.66 5.62
N VAL A 219 -1.82 -14.47 5.58
CA VAL A 219 -1.17 -13.15 5.72
C VAL A 219 -1.71 -12.19 4.65
N ILE A 220 -2.12 -11.00 5.08
CA ILE A 220 -2.55 -9.91 4.19
C ILE A 220 -1.31 -9.26 3.56
N GLU A 221 -1.35 -9.07 2.24
CA GLU A 221 -0.33 -8.35 1.49
C GLU A 221 -0.89 -6.99 1.03
N PRO A 222 -0.22 -5.87 1.36
CA PRO A 222 -0.53 -4.59 0.75
C PRO A 222 -0.22 -4.62 -0.75
N MET A 223 -1.14 -4.13 -1.56
CA MET A 223 -1.01 -4.06 -3.01
C MET A 223 -1.64 -2.76 -3.51
N LEU A 224 -1.03 -2.16 -4.53
CA LEU A 224 -1.61 -1.02 -5.23
C LEU A 224 -2.62 -1.53 -6.26
N THR A 225 -3.86 -1.09 -6.11
CA THR A 225 -4.97 -1.41 -6.99
C THR A 225 -5.94 -0.25 -6.99
N ASP A 226 -6.52 0.06 -8.15
CA ASP A 226 -7.67 0.97 -8.20
C ASP A 226 -8.86 0.31 -7.52
N GLN A 227 -9.52 1.05 -6.63
CA GLN A 227 -10.64 0.58 -5.82
C GLN A 227 -11.61 1.74 -5.57
N TRP A 228 -12.86 1.38 -5.25
CA TRP A 228 -13.88 2.34 -4.84
C TRP A 228 -13.77 2.62 -3.35
N PHE A 229 -13.66 3.90 -3.02
CA PHE A 229 -13.62 4.37 -1.62
C PHE A 229 -14.79 5.31 -1.34
N ALA A 230 -15.42 5.11 -0.17
CA ALA A 230 -16.32 6.08 0.41
C ALA A 230 -15.53 7.04 1.32
N ASP A 231 -15.86 8.34 1.26
CA ASP A 231 -15.34 9.34 2.18
C ASP A 231 -15.97 9.16 3.58
N ALA A 232 -15.39 8.23 4.33
CA ALA A 232 -15.84 7.86 5.65
C ALA A 232 -15.75 9.02 6.66
N LYS A 233 -14.82 9.96 6.47
CA LYS A 233 -14.67 11.13 7.34
C LYS A 233 -15.90 12.03 7.25
N THR A 234 -16.32 12.37 6.03
CA THR A 234 -17.56 13.13 5.81
C THR A 234 -18.80 12.40 6.34
N LEU A 235 -18.87 11.07 6.13
CA LEU A 235 -19.99 10.26 6.63
C LEU A 235 -20.03 10.15 8.16
N ALA A 236 -18.87 10.24 8.83
CA ALA A 236 -18.75 10.10 10.27
C ALA A 236 -19.30 11.31 11.05
N GLU A 237 -19.20 12.52 10.49
CA GLU A 237 -19.60 13.77 11.14
C GLU A 237 -21.04 13.75 11.71
N PRO A 238 -22.10 13.44 10.92
CA PRO A 238 -23.47 13.41 11.45
C PRO A 238 -23.69 12.31 12.49
N ALA A 239 -22.95 11.20 12.39
CA ALA A 239 -23.05 10.07 13.31
C ALA A 239 -22.40 10.42 14.67
N ILE A 240 -21.20 11.02 14.66
CA ILE A 240 -20.53 11.57 15.84
C ILE A 240 -21.44 12.60 16.53
N ALA A 241 -22.01 13.54 15.76
CA ALA A 241 -22.92 14.55 16.28
C ALA A 241 -24.14 13.94 16.99
N SER A 242 -24.75 12.89 16.40
CA SER A 242 -25.90 12.19 16.98
C SER A 242 -25.61 11.64 18.38
N VAL A 243 -24.41 11.12 18.61
CA VAL A 243 -24.00 10.57 19.92
C VAL A 243 -23.67 11.71 20.89
N ARG A 244 -22.91 12.72 20.45
CA ARG A 244 -22.55 13.88 21.30
C ARG A 244 -23.77 14.67 21.77
N GLU A 245 -24.80 14.78 20.92
CA GLU A 245 -26.07 15.45 21.21
C GLU A 245 -27.05 14.60 22.02
N GLY A 246 -26.74 13.31 22.26
CA GLY A 246 -27.60 12.39 23.00
C GLY A 246 -28.82 11.89 22.21
N ARG A 247 -28.88 12.11 20.89
CA ARG A 247 -29.90 11.50 20.01
C ARG A 247 -29.70 9.99 19.90
N THR A 248 -28.45 9.54 19.94
CA THR A 248 -28.05 8.13 20.02
C THR A 248 -27.32 7.90 21.34
N ASN A 249 -27.70 6.86 22.09
CA ASN A 249 -27.13 6.57 23.40
C ASN A 249 -26.61 5.13 23.43
N PHE A 250 -25.40 4.91 23.96
CA PHE A 250 -24.82 3.57 24.09
C PHE A 250 -25.08 2.95 25.47
N VAL A 251 -25.35 1.65 25.47
CA VAL A 251 -25.46 0.83 26.68
C VAL A 251 -24.64 -0.44 26.49
N PRO A 252 -23.61 -0.71 27.32
CA PRO A 252 -23.04 0.15 28.36
C PRO A 252 -22.40 1.45 27.85
N LYS A 253 -22.39 2.49 28.70
CA LYS A 253 -21.93 3.85 28.32
C LYS A 253 -20.45 3.92 27.93
N ASN A 254 -19.60 3.03 28.45
CA ASN A 254 -18.17 3.03 28.13
C ASN A 254 -17.86 2.77 26.64
N TRP A 255 -18.81 2.22 25.88
CA TRP A 255 -18.66 2.05 24.43
C TRP A 255 -18.61 3.36 23.65
N GLU A 256 -19.10 4.47 24.21
CA GLU A 256 -18.96 5.81 23.60
C GLU A 256 -17.49 6.14 23.34
N LYS A 257 -16.59 5.80 24.27
CA LYS A 257 -15.17 6.05 24.11
C LYS A 257 -14.60 5.30 22.90
N THR A 258 -14.84 3.98 22.82
CA THR A 258 -14.39 3.16 21.69
C THR A 258 -14.97 3.66 20.38
N TYR A 259 -16.24 4.05 20.38
CA TYR A 259 -16.90 4.61 19.21
C TYR A 259 -16.24 5.91 18.75
N PHE A 260 -16.00 6.88 19.64
CA PHE A 260 -15.34 8.13 19.29
C PHE A 260 -13.89 7.92 18.86
N ASP A 261 -13.13 7.08 19.58
CA ASP A 261 -11.75 6.73 19.22
C ASP A 261 -11.69 6.16 17.79
N TRP A 262 -12.69 5.37 17.37
CA TRP A 262 -12.77 4.84 16.00
C TRP A 262 -13.24 5.89 14.99
N MET A 263 -14.35 6.58 15.26
CA MET A 263 -14.98 7.52 14.33
C MET A 263 -14.13 8.77 14.08
N GLU A 264 -13.40 9.25 15.07
CA GLU A 264 -12.53 10.43 14.96
C GLU A 264 -11.24 10.14 14.20
N ASN A 265 -10.80 8.87 14.17
CA ASN A 265 -9.62 8.40 13.45
C ASN A 265 -10.00 7.55 12.21
N ILE A 266 -11.21 7.70 11.69
CA ILE A 266 -11.71 6.88 10.60
C ILE A 266 -10.95 7.17 9.29
N GLU A 267 -10.58 6.11 8.58
CA GLU A 267 -9.91 6.19 7.29
C GLU A 267 -10.90 5.94 6.13
N PRO A 268 -10.59 6.35 4.89
CA PRO A 268 -11.42 6.07 3.73
C PRO A 268 -11.83 4.60 3.65
N TRP A 269 -13.12 4.34 3.49
CA TRP A 269 -13.63 2.99 3.47
C TRP A 269 -13.57 2.43 2.06
N CYS A 270 -12.69 1.45 1.83
CA CYS A 270 -12.70 0.67 0.59
C CYS A 270 -13.99 -0.16 0.52
N ILE A 271 -14.90 0.19 -0.38
CA ILE A 271 -16.22 -0.42 -0.55
C ILE A 271 -16.27 -1.44 -1.68
N SER A 272 -15.28 -1.51 -2.56
CA SER A 272 -15.19 -2.53 -3.62
C SER A 272 -14.53 -3.82 -3.16
N ARG A 273 -14.95 -4.95 -3.72
CA ARG A 273 -14.42 -6.28 -3.46
C ARG A 273 -14.38 -7.08 -4.75
N GLN A 274 -13.25 -7.75 -4.99
CA GLN A 274 -13.05 -8.66 -6.12
C GLN A 274 -13.62 -10.05 -5.76
N LEU A 275 -14.91 -10.10 -5.46
CA LEU A 275 -15.63 -11.31 -5.06
C LEU A 275 -16.77 -11.59 -6.04
N TRP A 276 -17.14 -12.87 -6.17
CA TRP A 276 -18.25 -13.27 -7.02
C TRP A 276 -19.63 -13.01 -6.38
N TRP A 277 -19.69 -12.90 -5.06
CA TRP A 277 -20.93 -12.72 -4.32
C TRP A 277 -20.99 -11.34 -3.68
N GLY A 278 -21.97 -10.54 -4.11
CA GLY A 278 -22.25 -9.22 -3.58
C GLY A 278 -23.11 -8.43 -4.58
N HIS A 279 -23.42 -7.19 -4.24
CA HIS A 279 -24.09 -6.29 -5.17
C HIS A 279 -23.04 -5.71 -6.11
N GLN A 280 -23.11 -6.04 -7.40
CA GLN A 280 -22.18 -5.48 -8.39
C GLN A 280 -22.24 -3.95 -8.37
N ILE A 281 -21.07 -3.31 -8.38
CA ILE A 281 -20.99 -1.85 -8.33
C ILE A 281 -21.70 -1.27 -9.56
N PRO A 282 -22.58 -0.26 -9.39
CA PRO A 282 -23.29 0.34 -10.51
C PRO A 282 -22.42 1.42 -11.16
N ALA A 283 -21.24 1.01 -11.63
CA ALA A 283 -20.30 1.82 -12.39
C ALA A 283 -20.02 1.14 -13.72
N TRP A 284 -19.98 1.92 -14.79
CA TRP A 284 -19.79 1.45 -16.15
C TRP A 284 -18.67 2.24 -16.81
N TYR A 285 -17.81 1.54 -17.56
CA TYR A 285 -16.69 2.12 -18.27
C TYR A 285 -16.97 2.14 -19.77
N GLY A 286 -16.74 3.30 -20.37
CA GLY A 286 -16.70 3.46 -21.82
C GLY A 286 -15.36 3.00 -22.42
N PRO A 287 -15.23 3.02 -23.75
CA PRO A 287 -14.08 2.45 -24.46
C PRO A 287 -12.74 3.18 -24.23
N ASP A 288 -12.77 4.39 -23.68
CA ASP A 288 -11.60 5.18 -23.27
C ASP A 288 -11.34 5.14 -21.75
N GLY A 289 -12.09 4.32 -21.01
CA GLY A 289 -12.02 4.24 -19.55
C GLY A 289 -12.83 5.29 -18.82
N GLN A 290 -13.59 6.15 -19.51
CA GLN A 290 -14.50 7.09 -18.85
C GLN A 290 -15.54 6.32 -18.03
N CYS A 291 -15.63 6.63 -16.73
CA CYS A 291 -16.57 6.01 -15.80
C CYS A 291 -17.91 6.76 -15.76
N PHE A 292 -19.00 6.01 -15.71
CA PHE A 292 -20.39 6.47 -15.57
C PHE A 292 -21.03 5.71 -14.39
N VAL A 293 -21.52 6.43 -13.39
CA VAL A 293 -22.13 5.84 -12.18
C VAL A 293 -23.60 6.22 -12.14
N GLU A 294 -24.48 5.26 -12.39
CA GLU A 294 -25.93 5.47 -12.53
C GLU A 294 -26.74 4.33 -11.88
N LYS A 295 -28.08 4.42 -11.78
CA LYS A 295 -28.85 3.35 -11.11
C LYS A 295 -29.09 2.15 -12.01
N SER A 296 -29.01 2.33 -13.32
CA SER A 296 -29.21 1.28 -14.32
C SER A 296 -28.25 1.44 -15.50
N GLU A 297 -28.08 0.37 -16.27
CA GLU A 297 -27.27 0.39 -17.49
C GLU A 297 -27.87 1.32 -18.56
N GLU A 298 -29.21 1.45 -18.60
CA GLU A 298 -29.90 2.38 -19.51
C GLU A 298 -29.56 3.83 -19.19
N GLU A 299 -29.60 4.22 -17.91
CA GLU A 299 -29.20 5.56 -17.45
C GLU A 299 -27.70 5.81 -17.73
N ALA A 300 -26.85 4.81 -17.49
CA ALA A 300 -25.41 4.90 -17.78
C ALA A 300 -25.14 5.09 -19.27
N LEU A 301 -25.90 4.41 -20.13
CA LEU A 301 -25.82 4.56 -21.57
C LEU A 301 -26.23 5.96 -22.01
N ASP A 302 -27.36 6.47 -21.50
CA ASP A 302 -27.81 7.83 -21.80
C ASP A 302 -26.75 8.86 -21.41
N ALA A 303 -26.15 8.73 -20.22
CA ALA A 303 -25.05 9.58 -19.77
C ALA A 303 -23.83 9.48 -20.71
N ALA A 304 -23.45 8.27 -21.13
CA ALA A 304 -22.35 8.04 -22.05
C ALA A 304 -22.60 8.66 -23.42
N ILE A 305 -23.81 8.53 -23.97
CA ILE A 305 -24.21 9.14 -25.24
C ILE A 305 -24.05 10.66 -25.17
N GLN A 306 -24.60 11.29 -24.12
CA GLN A 306 -24.47 12.74 -23.95
C GLN A 306 -23.01 13.17 -23.87
N HIS A 307 -22.19 12.44 -23.12
CA HIS A 307 -20.77 12.71 -22.98
C HIS A 307 -20.03 12.64 -24.33
N TYR A 308 -20.18 11.55 -25.08
CA TYR A 308 -19.43 11.35 -26.33
C TYR A 308 -19.96 12.19 -27.51
N LEU A 309 -21.26 12.51 -27.55
CA LEU A 309 -21.81 13.40 -28.58
C LEU A 309 -21.38 14.86 -28.37
N ALA A 310 -21.12 15.27 -27.12
CA ALA A 310 -20.67 16.62 -26.77
C ALA A 310 -19.23 16.91 -27.19
N HIS A 311 -18.40 15.88 -27.42
CA HIS A 311 -17.00 16.02 -27.79
C HIS A 311 -16.78 15.64 -29.27
N GLU A 312 -16.13 16.51 -30.04
CA GLU A 312 -15.66 16.14 -31.38
C GLU A 312 -14.50 15.14 -31.26
N GLY A 313 -14.62 13.97 -31.88
CA GLY A 313 -13.62 12.91 -31.76
C GLY A 313 -14.07 11.56 -32.31
N PRO A 314 -13.19 10.55 -32.27
CA PRO A 314 -13.49 9.21 -32.80
C PRO A 314 -14.69 8.56 -32.09
N TRP A 315 -14.89 8.90 -30.81
CA TRP A 315 -15.97 8.34 -29.98
C TRP A 315 -17.36 8.83 -30.36
N LYS A 316 -17.48 10.01 -30.97
CA LYS A 316 -18.77 10.54 -31.46
C LYS A 316 -19.34 9.66 -32.58
N ALA A 317 -18.51 9.33 -33.57
CA ALA A 317 -18.89 8.44 -34.65
C ALA A 317 -19.16 7.01 -34.14
N TRP A 318 -18.34 6.53 -33.20
CA TRP A 318 -18.50 5.23 -32.57
C TRP A 318 -19.85 5.10 -31.83
N VAL A 319 -20.22 6.10 -31.00
CA VAL A 319 -21.53 6.11 -30.32
C VAL A 319 -22.67 6.17 -31.33
N GLN A 320 -22.56 7.01 -32.37
CA GLN A 320 -23.60 7.12 -33.40
C GLN A 320 -23.84 5.78 -34.13
N GLU A 321 -22.78 5.05 -34.47
CA GLU A 321 -22.88 3.72 -35.11
C GLU A 321 -23.47 2.67 -34.16
N LYS A 322 -23.06 2.67 -32.90
CA LYS A 322 -23.47 1.67 -31.90
C LYS A 322 -24.91 1.89 -31.41
N LEU A 323 -25.39 3.12 -31.40
CA LEU A 323 -26.77 3.48 -31.05
C LEU A 323 -27.82 2.83 -31.95
N GLU A 324 -27.53 2.66 -33.24
CA GLU A 324 -28.46 2.04 -34.19
C GLU A 324 -28.65 0.53 -33.95
N ASN A 325 -27.71 -0.12 -33.25
CA ASN A 325 -27.66 -1.58 -33.07
C ASN A 325 -27.43 -2.00 -31.60
N PHE A 326 -27.95 -1.23 -30.64
CA PHE A 326 -27.68 -1.40 -29.22
C PHE A 326 -27.98 -2.81 -28.68
N LYS A 327 -27.02 -3.37 -27.94
CA LYS A 327 -27.20 -4.51 -27.05
C LYS A 327 -26.52 -4.25 -25.71
N PRO A 328 -27.15 -4.60 -24.57
CA PRO A 328 -26.53 -4.51 -23.26
C PRO A 328 -25.16 -5.20 -23.22
N GLY A 329 -24.17 -4.55 -22.60
CA GLY A 329 -22.79 -5.02 -22.50
C GLY A 329 -21.90 -4.88 -23.74
N GLU A 330 -22.38 -4.38 -24.88
CA GLU A 330 -21.53 -4.20 -26.09
C GLU A 330 -20.86 -2.81 -26.19
N ILE A 331 -21.31 -1.85 -25.39
CA ILE A 331 -20.86 -0.44 -25.42
C ILE A 331 -20.14 -0.08 -24.13
N LEU A 332 -20.80 -0.38 -23.01
CA LEU A 332 -20.29 -0.12 -21.68
C LEU A 332 -19.97 -1.45 -20.99
N ILE A 333 -18.84 -1.47 -20.29
CA ILE A 333 -18.44 -2.61 -19.46
C ILE A 333 -18.73 -2.21 -18.02
N ARG A 334 -19.65 -2.92 -17.36
CA ARG A 334 -19.91 -2.70 -15.94
C ARG A 334 -18.72 -3.19 -15.11
N ASP A 335 -18.36 -2.44 -14.08
CA ASP A 335 -17.35 -2.83 -13.11
C ASP A 335 -17.65 -4.24 -12.57
N GLU A 336 -16.64 -5.11 -12.59
CA GLU A 336 -16.77 -6.50 -12.15
C GLU A 336 -16.78 -6.61 -10.62
N ASP A 337 -16.34 -5.56 -9.93
CA ASP A 337 -16.33 -5.53 -8.47
C ASP A 337 -17.73 -5.55 -7.88
N VAL A 338 -17.83 -6.13 -6.69
CA VAL A 338 -19.03 -6.09 -5.86
C VAL A 338 -18.80 -5.20 -4.64
N LEU A 339 -19.89 -4.64 -4.12
CA LEU A 339 -19.86 -3.88 -2.88
C LEU A 339 -19.58 -4.78 -1.68
N ASP A 340 -18.83 -4.23 -0.73
CA ASP A 340 -18.59 -4.81 0.58
C ASP A 340 -19.90 -5.23 1.26
N THR A 341 -19.90 -6.39 1.92
CA THR A 341 -21.09 -6.86 2.66
C THR A 341 -21.48 -5.89 3.78
N TRP A 342 -20.52 -5.18 4.35
CA TRP A 342 -20.80 -4.13 5.32
C TRP A 342 -21.50 -2.92 4.71
N PHE A 343 -21.34 -2.67 3.40
CA PHE A 343 -22.03 -1.59 2.69
C PHE A 343 -23.54 -1.84 2.65
N SER A 344 -23.96 -3.05 2.28
CA SER A 344 -25.38 -3.40 2.28
C SER A 344 -25.95 -3.56 3.70
N SER A 345 -25.16 -4.10 4.63
CA SER A 345 -25.57 -4.27 6.03
C SER A 345 -25.81 -2.93 6.73
N ALA A 346 -25.03 -1.89 6.39
CA ALA A 346 -25.22 -0.55 6.93
C ALA A 346 -26.58 0.07 6.55
N LEU A 347 -27.22 -0.40 5.47
CA LEU A 347 -28.52 0.08 5.00
C LEU A 347 -29.71 -0.64 5.66
N TRP A 348 -29.45 -1.68 6.47
CA TRP A 348 -30.47 -2.50 7.11
C TRP A 348 -31.59 -1.73 7.83
N PRO A 349 -31.33 -0.64 8.58
CA PRO A 349 -32.36 0.05 9.37
C PRO A 349 -33.52 0.62 8.55
N PHE A 350 -33.34 0.80 7.24
CA PHE A 350 -34.35 1.37 6.35
C PHE A 350 -34.61 0.52 5.09
N SER A 351 -33.65 -0.27 4.61
CA SER A 351 -33.85 -1.14 3.44
C SER A 351 -34.93 -2.21 3.67
N THR A 352 -35.02 -2.71 4.90
CA THR A 352 -36.06 -3.69 5.30
C THR A 352 -37.46 -3.10 5.40
N LEU A 353 -37.57 -1.76 5.44
CA LEU A 353 -38.82 -1.05 5.52
C LEU A 353 -39.31 -0.58 4.14
N GLY A 354 -38.58 -0.89 3.06
CA GLY A 354 -38.96 -0.54 1.69
C GLY A 354 -38.24 0.67 1.11
N TRP A 355 -37.23 1.23 1.79
CA TRP A 355 -36.31 2.17 1.16
C TRP A 355 -35.60 1.50 -0.03
N PRO A 356 -35.44 2.17 -1.19
CA PRO A 356 -35.54 3.63 -1.41
C PRO A 356 -36.95 4.19 -1.62
N ASP A 357 -37.99 3.36 -1.64
CA ASP A 357 -39.37 3.83 -1.78
C ASP A 357 -39.90 4.45 -0.47
N LYS A 358 -40.88 5.35 -0.60
CA LYS A 358 -41.52 6.04 0.52
C LYS A 358 -42.72 5.24 1.03
N THR A 359 -42.46 4.06 1.57
CA THR A 359 -43.49 3.17 2.10
C THR A 359 -44.07 3.68 3.43
N PRO A 360 -45.32 3.32 3.78
CA PRO A 360 -45.89 3.61 5.10
C PRO A 360 -45.09 3.01 6.26
N GLU A 361 -44.46 1.85 6.05
CA GLU A 361 -43.61 1.19 7.05
C GLU A 361 -42.35 1.99 7.35
N LEU A 362 -41.70 2.55 6.32
CA LEU A 362 -40.54 3.41 6.48
C LEU A 362 -40.90 4.66 7.28
N GLU A 363 -42.00 5.32 6.93
CA GLU A 363 -42.48 6.52 7.66
C GLU A 363 -42.81 6.21 9.13
N ARG A 364 -43.38 5.03 9.39
CA ARG A 364 -43.86 4.66 10.72
C ARG A 364 -42.75 4.16 11.66
N TYR A 365 -41.79 3.41 11.14
CA TYR A 365 -40.83 2.64 11.95
C TYR A 365 -39.39 3.15 11.89
N TYR A 366 -39.07 4.12 11.03
CA TYR A 366 -37.77 4.79 11.01
C TYR A 366 -37.89 6.22 11.58
N PRO A 367 -36.98 6.65 12.48
CA PRO A 367 -35.83 5.92 13.03
C PRO A 367 -36.22 4.83 14.04
N THR A 368 -35.43 3.76 14.09
CA THR A 368 -35.63 2.64 15.03
C THR A 368 -35.27 3.04 16.47
N SER A 369 -35.82 2.32 17.47
CA SER A 369 -35.66 2.69 18.88
C SER A 369 -34.44 2.06 19.58
N VAL A 370 -34.11 0.80 19.28
CA VAL A 370 -33.01 0.07 19.93
C VAL A 370 -32.35 -0.88 18.93
N LEU A 371 -31.03 -0.83 18.85
CA LEU A 371 -30.19 -1.82 18.16
C LEU A 371 -29.46 -2.66 19.21
N VAL A 372 -29.62 -3.99 19.16
CA VAL A 372 -28.92 -4.94 20.04
C VAL A 372 -27.90 -5.69 19.21
N THR A 373 -26.62 -5.55 19.56
CA THR A 373 -25.49 -6.25 18.92
C THR A 373 -24.40 -6.58 19.95
N GLY A 374 -23.56 -7.57 19.62
CA GLY A 374 -22.44 -8.04 20.45
C GLY A 374 -21.11 -7.46 20.06
#